data_AF-A0AAU6E7H5-F1
#
_entry.id   AF-A0AAU6E7H5-F1
#
_cell.length_a   1.000
_cell.length_b   1.000
_cell.length_c   1.000
_cell.angle_alpha   90.00
_cell.angle_beta   90.00
_cell.angle_gamma   90.00
#
_symmetry.space_group_name_H-M   'P 1'
#
loop_
_entity.id
_entity.type
_entity.pdbx_description
1 polymer ?
#
loop_
_entity_poly.entity_id
_entity_poly.type
_entity_poly.pdbx_seq_one_letter_code
_entity_poly.pdbx_strand_id
1 'polypeptide(L)'
;MGQADQQGFGYVPGGLIRDGADLRAAGESLRTPLETFMDNAAPTSTCFGLVPEGSDELAKDYMNFFKETVQILTTLHQDLSGAGNGLIASDLTYQSADGTGPS
;
A
#
# COMPACT_ATOMS: atom_id res chain seq x y z
N MET A 1 -15.81 -19.18 -41.60
CA MET A 1 -14.89 -19.59 -40.53
C MET A 1 -14.44 -18.33 -39.83
N GLY A 2 -15.01 -18.04 -38.67
CA GLY A 2 -14.78 -16.78 -37.96
C GLY A 2 -13.38 -16.78 -37.34
N GLN A 3 -12.57 -15.78 -37.70
CA GLN A 3 -11.42 -15.39 -36.90
C GLN A 3 -11.96 -14.80 -35.60
N ALA A 4 -11.72 -15.49 -34.50
CA ALA A 4 -11.84 -14.87 -33.19
C ALA A 4 -10.63 -13.94 -33.06
N ASP A 5 -10.84 -12.67 -33.37
CA ASP A 5 -9.98 -11.58 -32.92
C ASP A 5 -9.87 -11.69 -31.39
N GLN A 6 -8.75 -12.19 -30.89
CA GLN A 6 -8.36 -11.97 -29.50
C GLN A 6 -8.00 -10.49 -29.37
N GLN A 7 -9.04 -9.65 -29.24
CA GLN A 7 -8.93 -8.32 -28.65
C GLN A 7 -8.73 -8.47 -27.14
N GLY A 8 -7.65 -9.13 -26.74
CA GLY A 8 -7.17 -9.08 -25.38
C GLY A 8 -6.29 -7.85 -25.26
N PHE A 9 -6.62 -6.94 -24.33
CA PHE A 9 -5.65 -5.96 -23.83
C PHE A 9 -4.30 -6.64 -23.65
N GLY A 10 -3.19 -6.02 -24.10
CA GLY A 10 -1.85 -6.62 -24.21
C GLY A 10 -1.32 -7.24 -22.92
N TYR A 11 -1.86 -8.40 -22.57
CA TYR A 11 -1.55 -9.18 -21.39
C TYR A 11 -0.30 -9.98 -21.70
N VAL A 12 0.76 -9.71 -20.95
CA VAL A 12 1.98 -10.52 -20.97
C VAL A 12 1.88 -11.46 -19.78
N PRO A 13 1.79 -12.79 -20.00
CA PRO A 13 1.74 -13.76 -18.91
C PRO A 13 2.88 -13.54 -17.90
N GLY A 14 2.54 -13.47 -16.61
CA GLY A 14 3.51 -13.22 -15.53
C GLY A 14 3.88 -11.74 -15.33
N GLY A 15 3.45 -10.84 -16.21
CA GLY A 15 3.65 -9.40 -16.05
C GLY A 15 2.93 -8.85 -14.82
N LEU A 16 1.68 -9.26 -14.59
CA LEU A 16 0.90 -8.79 -13.44
C LEU A 16 1.40 -9.40 -12.12
N ILE A 17 2.00 -10.60 -12.16
CA ILE A 17 2.66 -11.19 -10.97
C ILE A 17 3.83 -10.32 -10.54
N ARG A 18 4.67 -9.89 -11.48
CA ARG A 18 5.83 -9.05 -11.19
C ARG A 18 5.38 -7.70 -10.64
N ASP A 19 4.47 -7.03 -11.34
CA ASP A 19 3.96 -5.73 -10.91
C ASP A 19 3.27 -5.84 -9.53
N GLY A 20 2.53 -6.93 -9.29
CA GLY A 20 1.91 -7.19 -8.01
C GLY A 20 2.91 -7.47 -6.88
N ALA A 21 4.01 -8.17 -7.17
CA ALA A 21 5.10 -8.38 -6.21
C ALA A 21 5.82 -7.06 -5.87
N ASP A 22 6.05 -6.20 -6.85
CA ASP A 22 6.67 -4.89 -6.66
C ASP A 22 5.79 -3.99 -5.77
N LEU A 23 4.47 -3.99 -5.97
CA LEU A 23 3.53 -3.25 -5.11
C LEU A 23 3.48 -3.81 -3.68
N ARG A 24 3.49 -5.14 -3.50
CA ARG A 24 3.60 -5.73 -2.15
C ARG A 24 4.90 -5.36 -1.47
N ALA A 25 6.02 -5.40 -2.19
CA ALA A 25 7.32 -4.99 -1.65
C ALA A 25 7.32 -3.50 -1.25
N ALA A 26 6.69 -2.64 -2.05
CA ALA A 26 6.49 -1.23 -1.70
C ALA A 26 5.64 -1.07 -0.42
N GLY A 27 4.53 -1.82 -0.31
CA GLY A 27 3.70 -1.86 0.89
C GLY A 27 4.50 -2.28 2.13
N GLU A 28 5.27 -3.37 2.06
CA GLU A 28 6.12 -3.84 3.15
C GLU A 28 7.21 -2.81 3.52
N SER A 29 7.78 -2.13 2.53
CA SER A 29 8.79 -1.09 2.77
C SER A 29 8.24 0.12 3.55
N LEU A 30 6.93 0.37 3.52
CA LEU A 30 6.27 1.42 4.31
C LEU A 30 6.09 1.05 5.78
N ARG A 31 6.15 -0.23 6.14
CA ARG A 31 5.93 -0.68 7.52
C ARG A 31 6.96 -0.07 8.48
N THR A 32 8.24 -0.13 8.14
CA THR A 32 9.31 0.40 9.00
C THR A 32 9.23 1.93 9.18
N PRO A 33 9.04 2.75 8.13
CA PRO A 33 8.78 4.17 8.29
C PRO A 33 7.53 4.49 9.14
N LEU A 34 6.44 3.73 8.99
CA LEU A 34 5.23 3.92 9.79
C LEU A 34 5.47 3.61 11.27
N GLU A 35 6.09 2.47 11.58
CA GLU A 35 6.47 2.10 12.94
C GLU A 35 7.40 3.15 13.56
N THR A 36 8.43 3.58 12.81
CA THR A 36 9.36 4.61 13.24
C THR A 36 8.66 5.95 13.50
N PHE A 37 7.68 6.33 12.67
CA PHE A 37 6.89 7.53 12.89
C PHE A 37 6.03 7.40 14.15
N MET A 38 5.33 6.27 14.32
CA MET A 38 4.49 6.04 15.49
C MET A 38 5.31 6.08 16.79
N ASP A 39 6.49 5.47 16.80
CA ASP A 39 7.36 5.42 17.98
C ASP A 39 7.94 6.80 18.34
N ASN A 40 8.37 7.59 17.34
CA ASN A 40 9.03 8.87 17.59
C ASN A 40 8.06 10.04 17.73
N ALA A 41 6.92 10.00 17.02
CA ALA A 41 5.96 11.09 16.95
C ALA A 41 4.78 10.90 17.91
N ALA A 42 4.73 9.80 18.67
CA ALA A 42 3.66 9.55 19.64
C ALA A 42 3.51 10.69 20.66
N PRO A 43 2.28 11.16 20.90
CA PRO A 43 2.01 12.33 21.74
C PRO A 43 1.87 11.96 23.24
N THR A 44 2.80 11.17 23.79
CA THR A 44 2.61 10.53 25.11
C THR A 44 3.02 11.35 26.34
N SER A 45 3.62 12.55 26.20
CA SER A 45 3.60 13.53 27.32
C SER A 45 4.19 14.90 26.98
N THR A 46 5.01 15.02 25.94
CA THR A 46 5.37 16.30 25.34
C THR A 46 5.68 15.98 23.88
N CYS A 47 5.00 16.60 22.92
CA CYS A 47 5.34 16.43 21.50
C CYS A 47 6.83 16.74 21.33
N PHE A 48 7.71 15.73 21.26
CA PHE A 48 9.16 15.89 21.19
C PHE A 48 9.83 16.77 22.27
N GLY A 49 9.18 17.09 23.40
CA GLY A 49 9.63 18.19 24.26
C GLY A 49 9.60 19.58 23.59
N LEU A 50 8.96 19.71 22.41
CA LEU A 50 8.88 20.91 21.57
C LEU A 50 7.67 21.79 21.86
N VAL A 51 6.61 21.24 22.46
CA VAL A 51 5.38 21.99 22.75
C VAL A 51 5.33 22.30 24.25
N PRO A 52 5.42 23.59 24.64
CA PRO A 52 5.31 23.99 26.04
C PRO A 52 3.91 23.64 26.57
N GLU A 53 3.85 23.36 27.87
CA GLU A 53 2.65 22.95 28.65
C GLU A 53 1.47 23.95 28.64
N GLY A 54 1.51 25.00 27.80
CA GLY A 54 0.54 26.10 27.77
C GLY A 54 -0.08 26.44 26.41
N SER A 55 0.19 25.69 25.34
CA SER A 55 -0.47 25.91 24.04
C SER A 55 -1.32 24.72 23.61
N ASP A 56 -2.55 24.66 24.14
CA ASP A 56 -3.55 23.64 23.79
C ASP A 56 -3.81 23.56 22.27
N GLU A 57 -3.71 24.69 21.56
CA GLU A 57 -3.88 24.75 20.10
C GLU A 57 -2.75 24.03 19.35
N LEU A 58 -1.48 24.29 19.69
CA LEU A 58 -0.34 23.64 19.03
C LEU A 58 -0.31 22.14 19.34
N ALA A 59 -0.64 21.75 20.57
CA ALA A 59 -0.77 20.35 20.93
C ALA A 59 -1.90 19.66 20.13
N LYS A 60 -3.04 20.34 19.98
CA LYS A 60 -4.17 19.85 19.16
C LYS A 60 -3.81 19.75 17.68
N ASP A 61 -3.13 20.75 17.12
CA ASP A 61 -2.71 20.74 15.72
C ASP A 61 -1.71 19.61 15.45
N TYR A 62 -0.76 19.41 16.36
CA TYR A 62 0.15 18.27 16.28
C TYR A 62 -0.58 16.93 16.40
N MET A 63 -1.54 16.81 17.33
CA MET A 63 -2.37 15.61 17.46
C MET A 63 -3.12 15.30 16.16
N ASN A 64 -3.63 16.32 15.48
CA ASN A 64 -4.30 16.17 14.19
C ASN A 64 -3.32 15.73 13.12
N PHE A 65 -2.17 16.40 13.00
CA PHE A 65 -1.10 16.02 12.08
C PHE A 65 -0.65 14.56 12.29
N PHE A 66 -0.44 14.14 13.53
CA PHE A 66 -0.05 12.78 13.87
C PHE A 66 -1.11 11.78 13.41
N LYS A 67 -2.38 12.01 13.75
CA LYS A 67 -3.50 11.14 13.35
C LYS A 67 -3.64 11.04 11.84
N GLU A 68 -3.61 12.18 11.15
CA GLU A 68 -3.71 12.24 9.69
C GLU A 68 -2.55 11.49 9.02
N THR A 69 -1.33 11.69 9.51
CA THR A 69 -0.14 11.01 8.96
C THR A 69 -0.22 9.50 9.17
N VAL A 70 -0.58 9.04 10.36
CA VAL A 70 -0.78 7.59 10.63
C VAL A 70 -1.86 7.03 9.71
N GLN A 71 -2.98 7.74 9.55
CA GLN A 71 -4.08 7.31 8.69
C GLN A 71 -3.64 7.19 7.24
N ILE A 72 -2.98 8.22 6.68
CA ILE A 72 -2.50 8.23 5.30
C ILE A 72 -1.51 7.09 5.04
N LEU A 73 -0.53 6.91 5.92
CA LEU A 73 0.49 5.87 5.75
C LEU A 73 -0.10 4.45 5.89
N THR A 74 -1.07 4.27 6.79
CA THR A 74 -1.80 3.00 6.94
C THR A 74 -2.62 2.69 5.70
N THR A 75 -3.37 3.66 5.18
CA THR A 75 -4.15 3.51 3.95
C THR A 75 -3.25 3.19 2.76
N LEU A 76 -2.13 3.91 2.61
CA LEU A 76 -1.19 3.66 1.51
C LEU A 76 -0.58 2.24 1.59
N HIS A 77 -0.23 1.76 2.79
CA HIS A 77 0.24 0.39 2.98
C HIS A 77 -0.82 -0.65 2.57
N GLN A 78 -2.08 -0.43 2.94
CA GLN A 78 -3.19 -1.30 2.60
C GLN A 78 -3.48 -1.29 1.09
N ASP A 79 -3.47 -0.13 0.45
CA ASP A 79 -3.71 0.03 -0.98
C ASP A 79 -2.64 -0.67 -1.81
N LEU A 80 -1.35 -0.50 -1.45
CA LEU A 80 -0.24 -1.16 -2.14
C LEU A 80 -0.31 -2.68 -1.99
N SER A 81 -0.58 -3.17 -0.78
CA SER A 81 -0.72 -4.61 -0.51
C SER A 81 -1.94 -5.20 -1.21
N GLY A 82 -3.07 -4.49 -1.20
CA GLY A 82 -4.32 -4.88 -1.85
C GLY A 82 -4.21 -4.91 -3.36
N ALA A 83 -3.67 -3.84 -3.97
CA ALA A 83 -3.42 -3.78 -5.40
C ALA A 83 -2.45 -4.88 -5.84
N GLY A 84 -1.36 -5.10 -5.09
CA GLY A 84 -0.41 -6.16 -5.38
C GLY A 84 -1.03 -7.57 -5.37
N ASN A 85 -1.85 -7.87 -4.37
CA ASN A 85 -2.61 -9.12 -4.31
C ASN A 85 -3.63 -9.24 -5.47
N GLY A 86 -4.29 -8.13 -5.83
CA GLY A 86 -5.24 -8.09 -6.94
C GLY A 86 -4.60 -8.38 -8.29
N LEU A 87 -3.41 -7.83 -8.56
CA LEU A 87 -2.68 -8.09 -9.80
C LEU A 87 -2.22 -9.55 -9.90
N ILE A 88 -1.68 -10.12 -8.81
CA ILE A 88 -1.28 -11.54 -8.76
C ILE A 88 -2.49 -12.45 -8.98
N ALA A 89 -3.62 -12.17 -8.31
CA ALA A 89 -4.84 -12.96 -8.47
C ALA A 89 -5.41 -12.86 -9.90
N SER A 90 -5.30 -11.69 -10.52
CA SER A 90 -5.73 -11.48 -11.91
C SER A 90 -4.87 -12.28 -12.88
N ASP A 91 -3.55 -12.29 -12.72
CA ASP A 91 -2.63 -13.09 -13.54
C ASP A 91 -2.97 -14.59 -13.46
N LEU A 92 -3.16 -15.10 -12.24
CA LEU A 92 -3.54 -16.50 -12.01
C LEU A 92 -4.89 -16.83 -12.68
N THR A 93 -5.84 -15.90 -12.64
CA THR A 93 -7.13 -16.05 -13.31
C THR A 93 -6.94 -16.13 -14.83
N TYR A 94 -6.14 -15.23 -15.42
CA TYR A 94 -5.84 -15.26 -16.85
C TYR A 94 -5.12 -16.56 -17.26
N GLN A 95 -4.10 -16.98 -16.51
CA GLN A 95 -3.39 -18.25 -16.77
C GLN A 95 -4.33 -19.45 -16.73
N SER A 96 -5.29 -19.47 -15.79
CA SER A 96 -6.29 -20.53 -15.70
C SER A 96 -7.28 -20.53 -16.87
N ALA A 97 -7.65 -19.34 -17.35
CA ALA A 97 -8.58 -19.17 -18.47
C ALA A 97 -7.93 -19.52 -19.82
N ASP A 98 -6.65 -19.19 -19.99
CA ASP A 98 -5.88 -19.46 -21.22
C ASP A 98 -5.34 -20.90 -21.29
N GLY A 99 -5.53 -21.71 -20.24
CA GLY A 99 -5.06 -23.10 -20.18
C GLY A 99 -3.54 -23.23 -20.03
N THR A 100 -2.84 -22.15 -19.69
CA THR A 100 -1.39 -22.10 -19.47
C THR A 100 -1.01 -22.22 -17.99
N GLY A 101 -1.87 -22.86 -17.18
CA GLY A 101 -1.63 -23.06 -15.75
C GLY A 101 -0.33 -23.83 -15.48
N PRO A 102 0.28 -23.66 -14.29
CA PRO A 102 1.56 -24.27 -13.97
C PRO A 102 1.47 -25.80 -14.06
N SER A 103 2.34 -26.37 -14.90
CA SER A 103 2.59 -27.82 -15.05
C SER A 103 3.30 -28.40 -13.84
#